data_AF-A0A5S4GNG2-F1
#
_entry.id   AF-A0A5S4GNG2-F1
#
_cell.length_a   1.000
_cell.length_b   1.000
_cell.length_c   1.000
_cell.angle_alpha   90.00
_cell.angle_beta   90.00
_cell.angle_gamma   90.00
#
_symmetry.space_group_name_H-M   'P 1'
#
loop_
_entity.id
_entity.type
_entity.pdbx_description
1 polymer ?
#
loop_
_entity_poly.entity_id
_entity_poly.type
_entity_poly.pdbx_seq_one_letter_code
_entity_poly.pdbx_strand_id
1 'polypeptide(L)'
;MMVLAGCSSGEEAGGPAASPPSPSAQSSQSAESARLRAALLPVPKGMSIAYGPELGAFGSLKSIQQGLAAIRQAKLQRPECAGAAQLDAAQPDVAAAPAAVIAFSAARGSITQAVVAMPAETFPQTLPKQCASYTAEVSGTRVTYKTKALDMPAKGDQSRAYLTTAAGGEKNAQIGSVMIRRGTLIMSMLVVGQRVKQQGLFELARLADQNLARVTR
;
A
#
# COMPACT_ATOMS: atom_id res chain seq x y z
N MET A 1 -64.44 -18.85 -24.52
CA MET A 1 -63.21 -19.13 -23.74
C MET A 1 -62.19 -19.75 -24.71
N MET A 2 -60.93 -19.29 -24.68
CA MET A 2 -59.95 -19.13 -25.81
C MET A 2 -60.19 -17.80 -26.56
N VAL A 3 -59.25 -16.92 -26.94
CA VAL A 3 -57.76 -16.89 -27.09
C VAL A 3 -57.21 -15.47 -26.76
N LEU A 4 -55.88 -15.41 -26.59
CA LEU A 4 -54.93 -14.32 -26.30
C LEU A 4 -54.80 -13.14 -27.30
N ALA A 5 -54.13 -12.09 -26.78
CA ALA A 5 -53.05 -11.25 -27.37
C ALA A 5 -53.38 -9.98 -28.17
N GLY A 6 -52.64 -8.90 -27.83
CA GLY A 6 -52.56 -7.66 -28.59
C GLY A 6 -51.67 -6.61 -27.89
N CYS A 7 -50.35 -6.78 -27.97
CA CYS A 7 -49.32 -5.81 -27.57
C CYS A 7 -49.45 -4.49 -28.35
N SER A 8 -49.33 -3.35 -27.67
CA SER A 8 -49.01 -2.07 -28.27
C SER A 8 -47.69 -1.56 -27.67
N SER A 9 -46.86 -1.06 -28.57
CA SER A 9 -45.44 -0.81 -28.48
C SER A 9 -45.09 0.31 -27.50
N GLY A 10 -44.10 0.05 -26.65
CA GLY A 10 -43.39 1.07 -25.87
C GLY A 10 -41.89 0.88 -26.09
N GLU A 11 -41.39 1.46 -27.18
CA GLU A 11 -39.97 1.54 -27.47
C GLU A 11 -39.44 2.82 -26.82
N GLU A 12 -38.83 2.68 -25.64
CA GLU A 12 -37.92 3.67 -25.09
C GLU A 12 -36.52 3.08 -25.09
N ALA A 13 -35.65 3.71 -25.88
CA ALA A 13 -34.25 3.36 -26.07
C ALA A 13 -33.49 3.45 -24.74
N GLY A 14 -33.32 2.32 -24.07
CA GLY A 14 -32.37 2.13 -23.00
C GLY A 14 -30.94 2.26 -23.55
N GLY A 15 -30.18 3.23 -23.02
CA GLY A 15 -28.73 3.30 -23.22
C GLY A 15 -28.05 1.97 -22.84
N PRO A 16 -26.85 1.70 -23.36
CA PRO A 16 -26.23 0.39 -23.26
C PRO A 16 -26.09 -0.04 -21.79
N ALA A 17 -26.92 -1.00 -21.39
CA ALA A 17 -26.80 -1.68 -20.13
C ALA A 17 -25.44 -2.36 -20.11
N ALA A 18 -24.57 -1.92 -19.19
CA ALA A 18 -23.33 -2.61 -18.91
C ALA A 18 -23.65 -4.08 -18.61
N SER A 19 -23.19 -4.97 -19.48
CA SER A 19 -23.40 -6.40 -19.30
C SER A 19 -22.81 -6.82 -17.94
N PRO A 20 -23.52 -7.64 -17.15
CA PRO A 20 -22.97 -8.15 -15.91
C PRO A 20 -21.67 -8.90 -16.22
N PRO A 21 -20.63 -8.77 -15.36
CA PRO A 21 -19.34 -9.39 -15.60
C PRO A 21 -19.52 -10.91 -15.75
N SER A 22 -18.90 -11.49 -16.77
CA SER A 22 -18.99 -12.93 -17.02
C SER A 22 -18.49 -13.73 -15.82
N PRO A 23 -19.05 -14.92 -15.53
CA PRO A 23 -18.66 -15.76 -14.39
C PRO A 23 -17.14 -16.01 -14.30
N SER A 24 -16.48 -16.11 -15.46
CA SER A 24 -15.03 -16.29 -15.58
C SER A 24 -14.24 -15.09 -15.02
N ALA A 25 -14.70 -13.86 -15.25
CA ALA A 25 -14.07 -12.64 -14.74
C ALA A 25 -14.26 -12.46 -13.22
N GLN A 26 -15.39 -12.90 -12.68
CA GLN A 26 -15.62 -12.92 -11.24
C GLN A 26 -14.73 -13.96 -10.55
N SER A 27 -14.56 -15.14 -11.17
CA SER A 27 -13.68 -16.18 -10.64
C SER A 27 -12.21 -15.74 -10.60
N SER A 28 -11.71 -15.05 -11.63
CA SER A 28 -10.34 -14.53 -11.67
C SER A 28 -10.10 -13.42 -10.66
N GLN A 29 -11.03 -12.47 -10.50
CA GLN A 29 -10.96 -11.42 -9.47
C GLN A 29 -10.95 -12.00 -8.05
N SER A 30 -11.74 -13.06 -7.81
CA SER A 30 -11.75 -13.75 -6.51
C SER A 30 -10.43 -14.47 -6.22
N ALA A 31 -9.82 -15.11 -7.23
CA ALA A 31 -8.54 -15.78 -7.12
C ALA A 31 -7.39 -14.79 -6.90
N GLU A 32 -7.39 -13.67 -7.60
CA GLU A 32 -6.41 -12.59 -7.41
C GLU A 32 -6.53 -11.99 -5.99
N SER A 33 -7.75 -11.70 -5.53
CA SER A 33 -7.99 -11.21 -4.18
C SER A 33 -7.52 -12.21 -3.10
N ALA A 34 -7.75 -13.50 -3.31
CA ALA A 34 -7.26 -14.56 -2.42
C ALA A 34 -5.73 -14.62 -2.42
N ARG A 35 -5.09 -14.51 -3.58
CA ARG A 35 -3.63 -14.47 -3.73
C ARG A 35 -3.02 -13.27 -3.02
N LEU A 36 -3.58 -12.07 -3.20
CA LEU A 36 -3.13 -10.85 -2.53
C LEU A 36 -3.27 -10.96 -1.01
N ARG A 37 -4.39 -11.50 -0.51
CA ARG A 37 -4.56 -11.76 0.92
C ARG A 37 -3.54 -12.77 1.44
N ALA A 38 -3.31 -13.86 0.72
CA ALA A 38 -2.33 -14.89 1.09
C ALA A 38 -0.88 -14.38 1.08
N ALA A 39 -0.61 -13.32 0.32
CA ALA A 39 0.68 -12.67 0.25
C ALA A 39 0.98 -11.79 1.48
N LEU A 40 -0.02 -11.38 2.26
CA LEU A 40 0.21 -10.64 3.51
C LEU A 40 0.94 -11.51 4.54
N LEU A 41 1.79 -10.89 5.36
CA LEU A 41 2.43 -11.61 6.47
C LEU A 41 1.45 -11.78 7.64
N PRO A 42 1.62 -12.84 8.45
CA PRO A 42 0.82 -13.03 9.65
C PRO A 42 1.11 -11.93 10.69
N VAL A 43 0.22 -11.82 11.68
CA VAL A 43 0.35 -10.88 12.80
C VAL A 43 1.70 -11.10 13.51
N PRO A 44 2.57 -10.06 13.60
CA PRO A 44 3.83 -10.17 14.32
C PRO A 44 3.61 -10.43 15.82
N LYS A 45 4.52 -11.20 16.44
CA LYS A 45 4.44 -11.51 17.88
C LYS A 45 4.39 -10.22 18.72
N GLY A 46 3.40 -10.14 19.60
CA GLY A 46 3.19 -9.00 20.49
C GLY A 46 2.56 -7.77 19.82
N MET A 47 1.99 -7.93 18.62
CA MET A 47 1.12 -6.95 17.99
C MET A 47 -0.30 -7.50 17.84
N SER A 48 -1.27 -6.60 17.68
CA SER A 48 -2.66 -6.91 17.32
C SER A 48 -2.98 -6.29 15.96
N ILE A 49 -3.98 -6.82 15.26
CA ILE A 49 -4.53 -6.18 14.07
C ILE A 49 -5.14 -4.84 14.48
N ALA A 50 -4.68 -3.76 13.87
CA ALA A 50 -5.23 -2.43 14.04
C ALA A 50 -6.39 -2.19 13.06
N TYR A 51 -6.23 -2.65 11.81
CA TYR A 51 -7.27 -2.67 10.79
C TYR A 51 -6.89 -3.62 9.63
N GLY A 52 -7.87 -3.94 8.78
CA GLY A 52 -7.72 -4.82 7.62
C GLY A 52 -7.90 -6.32 7.93
N PRO A 53 -7.63 -7.21 6.95
CA PRO A 53 -7.14 -6.90 5.62
C PRO A 53 -8.21 -6.25 4.73
N GLU A 54 -7.88 -5.10 4.14
CA GLU A 54 -8.66 -4.46 3.07
C GLU A 54 -8.18 -4.99 1.72
N LEU A 55 -9.09 -5.10 0.75
CA LEU A 55 -8.82 -5.56 -0.62
C LEU A 55 -9.51 -4.65 -1.62
N GLY A 56 -8.87 -4.42 -2.76
CA GLY A 56 -9.38 -3.58 -3.83
C GLY A 56 -8.27 -2.80 -4.52
N ALA A 57 -8.63 -1.76 -5.27
CA ALA A 57 -7.63 -0.86 -5.84
C ALA A 57 -6.92 -0.10 -4.71
N PHE A 58 -5.58 -0.08 -4.71
CA PHE A 58 -4.78 0.43 -3.61
C PHE A 58 -5.18 1.83 -3.15
N GLY A 59 -5.40 2.74 -4.11
CA GLY A 59 -5.78 4.11 -3.86
C GLY A 59 -7.19 4.26 -3.28
N SER A 60 -8.12 3.31 -3.51
CA SER A 60 -9.49 3.40 -2.99
C SER A 60 -9.65 2.79 -1.59
N LEU A 61 -8.63 2.10 -1.08
CA LEU A 61 -8.66 1.51 0.26
C LEU A 61 -8.80 2.60 1.33
N LYS A 62 -9.65 2.34 2.32
CA LYS A 62 -10.01 3.30 3.36
C LYS A 62 -8.77 3.73 4.13
N SER A 63 -7.91 2.78 4.50
CA SER A 63 -6.66 3.07 5.21
C SER A 63 -5.71 3.97 4.42
N ILE A 64 -5.66 3.78 3.10
CA ILE A 64 -4.81 4.58 2.20
C ILE A 64 -5.38 5.98 2.05
N GLN A 65 -6.69 6.11 1.86
CA GLN A 65 -7.38 7.42 1.81
C GLN A 65 -7.19 8.21 3.11
N GLN A 66 -7.27 7.55 4.26
CA GLN A 66 -7.01 8.18 5.57
C GLN A 66 -5.55 8.66 5.69
N GLY A 67 -4.58 7.85 5.26
CA GLY A 67 -3.17 8.24 5.22
C GLY A 67 -2.92 9.44 4.30
N LEU A 68 -3.51 9.44 3.10
CA LEU A 68 -3.43 10.56 2.16
C LEU A 68 -4.07 11.82 2.71
N ALA A 69 -5.22 11.72 3.37
CA ALA A 69 -5.88 12.85 4.03
C ALA A 69 -4.98 13.47 5.11
N ALA A 70 -4.32 12.64 5.94
CA ALA A 70 -3.38 13.11 6.95
C ALA A 70 -2.17 13.83 6.32
N ILE A 71 -1.65 13.32 5.20
CA ILE A 71 -0.56 13.97 4.46
C ILE A 71 -1.03 15.33 3.90
N ARG A 72 -2.23 15.42 3.32
CA ARG A 72 -2.79 16.68 2.79
C ARG A 72 -3.01 17.75 3.86
N GLN A 73 -3.26 17.34 5.10
CA GLN A 73 -3.37 18.26 6.23
C GLN A 73 -2.01 18.80 6.68
N ALA A 74 -0.91 18.11 6.38
CA ALA A 74 0.43 18.62 6.62
C ALA A 74 0.83 19.62 5.53
N LYS A 75 1.33 20.80 5.91
CA LYS A 75 1.90 21.75 4.95
C LYS A 75 3.35 21.33 4.68
N LEU A 76 3.55 20.51 3.65
CA LEU A 76 4.88 20.10 3.22
C LEU A 76 5.55 21.24 2.44
N GLN A 77 6.78 21.60 2.79
CA GLN A 77 7.59 22.48 1.94
C GLN A 77 7.91 21.85 0.59
N ARG A 78 7.92 20.51 0.54
CA ARG A 78 8.20 19.68 -0.62
C ARG A 78 7.12 18.60 -0.75
N PRO A 79 5.91 18.93 -1.26
CA PRO A 79 4.82 17.97 -1.41
C PRO A 79 5.23 16.75 -2.26
N GLU A 80 6.11 16.95 -3.24
CA GLU A 80 6.67 15.90 -4.10
C GLU A 80 7.50 14.84 -3.34
N CYS A 81 7.91 15.15 -2.10
CA CYS A 81 8.66 14.22 -1.25
C CYS A 81 7.76 13.40 -0.32
N ALA A 82 6.47 13.72 -0.24
CA ALA A 82 5.52 12.91 0.50
C ALA A 82 5.46 11.51 -0.13
N GLY A 83 5.74 10.47 0.66
CA GLY A 83 5.71 9.10 0.16
C GLY A 83 6.89 8.69 -0.73
N ALA A 84 7.90 9.55 -0.97
CA ALA A 84 9.03 9.23 -1.87
C ALA A 84 9.89 8.01 -1.42
N ALA A 85 9.76 7.59 -0.16
CA ALA A 85 10.40 6.38 0.38
C ALA A 85 9.41 5.21 0.56
N GLN A 86 8.19 5.34 0.04
CA GLN A 86 7.07 4.42 0.28
C GLN A 86 6.40 4.07 -1.06
N LEU A 87 5.37 3.22 -0.99
CA LEU A 87 4.53 2.94 -2.14
C LEU A 87 3.51 4.07 -2.29
N ASP A 88 3.67 4.88 -3.33
CA ASP A 88 2.96 6.16 -3.47
C ASP A 88 1.61 6.00 -4.17
N ALA A 89 0.52 6.12 -3.40
CA ALA A 89 -0.85 6.10 -3.90
C ALA A 89 -1.24 7.38 -4.68
N ALA A 90 -0.38 8.39 -4.77
CA ALA A 90 -0.59 9.54 -5.66
C ALA A 90 -0.24 9.20 -7.12
N GLN A 91 0.53 8.14 -7.37
CA GLN A 91 0.79 7.65 -8.71
C GLN A 91 -0.44 6.89 -9.25
N PRO A 92 -1.01 7.29 -10.41
CA PRO A 92 -2.25 6.69 -10.92
C PRO A 92 -2.20 5.17 -11.08
N ASP A 93 -1.09 4.65 -11.61
CA ASP A 93 -0.92 3.21 -11.84
C ASP A 93 -0.87 2.43 -10.52
N VAL A 94 -0.21 2.99 -9.51
CA VAL A 94 -0.15 2.40 -8.16
C VAL A 94 -1.52 2.48 -7.50
N ALA A 95 -2.23 3.60 -7.65
CA ALA A 95 -3.54 3.82 -7.07
C ALA A 95 -4.61 2.87 -7.64
N ALA A 96 -4.55 2.57 -8.94
CA ALA A 96 -5.49 1.68 -9.62
C ALA A 96 -5.17 0.19 -9.40
N ALA A 97 -3.94 -0.14 -9.01
CA ALA A 97 -3.48 -1.52 -8.90
C ALA A 97 -4.24 -2.33 -7.83
N PRO A 98 -4.60 -3.60 -8.11
CA PRO A 98 -5.16 -4.51 -7.11
C PRO A 98 -4.22 -4.69 -5.92
N ALA A 99 -4.76 -4.57 -4.72
CA ALA A 99 -3.98 -4.56 -3.50
C ALA A 99 -4.69 -5.24 -2.32
N ALA A 100 -3.88 -5.67 -1.35
CA ALA A 100 -4.29 -6.02 -0.01
C ALA A 100 -3.52 -5.16 1.01
N VAL A 101 -4.20 -4.59 1.99
CA VAL A 101 -3.58 -3.78 3.05
C VAL A 101 -4.02 -4.23 4.43
N ILE A 102 -3.07 -4.38 5.34
CA ILE A 102 -3.33 -4.70 6.75
C ILE A 102 -2.39 -3.88 7.63
N ALA A 103 -2.84 -3.50 8.81
CA ALA A 103 -1.96 -2.89 9.79
C ALA A 103 -2.04 -3.57 11.14
N PHE A 104 -0.91 -3.51 11.82
CA PHE A 104 -0.70 -4.03 13.17
C PHE A 104 -0.27 -2.90 14.09
N SER A 105 -0.65 -2.98 15.35
CA SER A 105 -0.26 -2.03 16.39
C SER A 105 0.20 -2.73 17.65
N ALA A 106 1.06 -2.04 18.39
CA ALA A 106 1.43 -2.32 19.77
C ALA A 106 1.76 -1.00 20.47
N ALA A 107 1.93 -1.01 21.80
CA ALA A 107 2.29 0.18 22.57
C ALA A 107 3.54 0.91 22.05
N ARG A 108 4.47 0.18 21.43
CA ARG A 108 5.76 0.69 20.93
C ARG A 108 5.75 1.22 19.49
N GLY A 109 4.65 1.03 18.74
CA GLY A 109 4.59 1.40 17.33
C GLY A 109 3.62 0.56 16.50
N SER A 110 3.64 0.79 15.19
CA SER A 110 2.77 0.13 14.22
C SER A 110 3.53 -0.37 13.00
N ILE A 111 2.92 -1.33 12.30
CA ILE A 111 3.38 -1.83 11.00
C ILE A 111 2.20 -1.84 10.06
N THR A 112 2.27 -1.10 8.96
CA THR A 112 1.33 -1.21 7.84
C THR A 112 1.98 -2.04 6.74
N GLN A 113 1.27 -3.03 6.21
CA GLN A 113 1.70 -3.82 5.08
C GLN A 113 0.74 -3.60 3.92
N ALA A 114 1.29 -3.40 2.73
CA ALA A 114 0.56 -3.37 1.48
C ALA A 114 1.18 -4.39 0.53
N VAL A 115 0.38 -5.26 -0.07
CA VAL A 115 0.77 -6.05 -1.22
C VAL A 115 0.00 -5.53 -2.42
N VAL A 116 0.70 -5.21 -3.50
CA VAL A 116 0.11 -4.65 -4.71
C VAL A 116 0.55 -5.46 -5.92
N ALA A 117 -0.40 -5.78 -6.80
CA ALA A 117 -0.16 -6.43 -8.08
C ALA A 117 0.16 -5.38 -9.15
N MET A 118 1.39 -5.36 -9.66
CA MET A 118 1.85 -4.44 -10.70
C MET A 118 2.64 -5.19 -11.79
N PRO A 119 2.71 -4.65 -13.02
CA PRO A 119 3.54 -5.21 -14.09
C PRO A 119 4.98 -5.42 -13.67
N ALA A 120 5.63 -6.47 -14.18
CA ALA A 120 6.99 -6.95 -13.83
C ALA A 120 8.11 -5.88 -13.95
N GLU A 121 7.87 -4.83 -14.71
CA GLU A 121 8.84 -3.74 -14.93
C GLU A 121 8.65 -2.57 -13.95
N THR A 122 7.48 -2.47 -13.30
CA THR A 122 7.11 -1.30 -12.48
C THR A 122 7.55 -1.48 -11.04
N PHE A 123 8.57 -0.77 -10.58
CA PHE A 123 8.95 -0.69 -9.18
C PHE A 123 9.14 0.77 -8.79
N PRO A 124 8.73 1.22 -7.59
CA PRO A 124 8.87 2.61 -7.18
C PRO A 124 10.29 3.12 -7.41
N GLN A 125 10.44 4.38 -7.82
CA GLN A 125 11.75 4.98 -8.09
C GLN A 125 12.59 5.12 -6.80
N THR A 126 13.90 5.32 -6.96
CA THR A 126 14.77 5.56 -5.79
C THR A 126 14.46 6.91 -5.17
N LEU A 127 14.70 7.05 -3.87
CA LEU A 127 14.53 8.33 -3.17
C LEU A 127 15.30 9.44 -3.90
N PRO A 128 14.62 10.49 -4.39
CA PRO A 128 15.29 11.64 -4.99
C PRO A 128 16.18 12.34 -3.96
N LYS A 129 17.34 12.84 -4.37
CA LYS A 129 18.31 13.48 -3.45
C LYS A 129 17.68 14.64 -2.66
N GLN A 130 16.83 15.42 -3.31
CA GLN A 130 16.10 16.53 -2.69
C GLN A 130 15.10 16.09 -1.62
N CYS A 131 14.69 14.81 -1.62
CA CYS A 131 13.76 14.23 -0.63
C CYS A 131 14.47 13.52 0.53
N ALA A 132 15.81 13.53 0.55
CA ALA A 132 16.58 13.02 1.68
C ALA A 132 16.41 13.87 2.95
N SER A 133 16.06 15.15 2.81
CA SER A 133 15.77 16.03 3.94
C SER A 133 14.76 17.09 3.54
N TYR A 134 13.65 17.20 4.27
CA TYR A 134 12.65 18.25 4.07
C TYR A 134 11.96 18.59 5.39
N THR A 135 11.22 19.70 5.43
CA THR A 135 10.39 20.03 6.59
C THR A 135 8.92 20.12 6.21
N ALA A 136 8.06 19.85 7.17
CA ALA A 136 6.61 20.04 7.05
C ALA A 136 6.06 20.67 8.33
N GLU A 137 4.99 21.44 8.19
CA GLU A 137 4.18 21.90 9.32
C GLU A 137 3.04 20.90 9.53
N VAL A 138 3.06 20.23 10.68
CA VAL A 138 2.05 19.25 11.07
C VAL A 138 1.36 19.78 12.31
N SER A 139 0.06 20.12 12.19
CA SER A 139 -0.72 20.68 13.30
C SER A 139 -0.03 21.87 13.99
N GLY A 140 0.55 22.78 13.20
CA GLY A 140 1.29 23.96 13.69
C GLY A 140 2.71 23.68 14.20
N THR A 141 3.14 22.41 14.26
CA THR A 141 4.50 22.04 14.66
C THR A 141 5.38 21.85 13.43
N ARG A 142 6.55 22.50 13.41
CA ARG A 142 7.56 22.25 12.38
C ARG A 142 8.26 20.93 12.65
N VAL A 143 8.13 19.99 11.72
CA VAL A 143 8.76 18.67 11.75
C VAL A 143 9.79 18.57 10.64
N THR A 144 11.01 18.19 10.99
CA THR A 144 12.10 17.90 10.05
C THR A 144 12.14 16.40 9.78
N TYR A 145 12.05 16.02 8.51
CA TYR A 145 12.18 14.67 8.02
C TYR A 145 13.58 14.49 7.44
N LYS A 146 14.28 13.43 7.84
CA LYS A 146 15.55 13.01 7.24
C LYS A 146 15.48 11.55 6.89
N THR A 147 15.61 11.22 5.62
CA THR A 147 15.53 9.86 5.10
C THR A 147 16.88 9.41 4.60
N LYS A 148 17.30 8.22 5.00
CA LYS A 148 18.47 7.54 4.45
C LYS A 148 18.09 6.18 3.87
N ALA A 149 18.72 5.82 2.76
CA ALA A 149 18.70 4.44 2.28
C ALA A 149 19.49 3.54 3.24
N LEU A 150 19.04 2.31 3.40
CA LEU A 150 19.74 1.30 4.17
C LEU A 150 20.38 0.30 3.22
N ASP A 151 21.60 -0.11 3.54
CA ASP A 151 22.31 -1.16 2.80
C ASP A 151 21.74 -2.53 3.19
N MET A 152 20.60 -2.85 2.59
CA MET A 152 19.87 -4.08 2.82
C MET A 152 20.33 -5.15 1.83
N PRO A 153 20.60 -6.39 2.28
CA PRO A 153 20.85 -7.50 1.37
C PRO A 153 19.73 -7.65 0.35
N ALA A 154 20.08 -7.91 -0.92
CA ALA A 154 19.11 -8.10 -1.99
C ALA A 154 18.08 -9.19 -1.63
N LYS A 155 16.81 -8.92 -1.95
CA LYS A 155 15.66 -9.82 -1.76
C LYS A 155 14.74 -9.75 -2.96
N GLY A 156 14.12 -10.88 -3.30
CA GLY A 156 13.27 -10.97 -4.49
C GLY A 156 14.01 -10.53 -5.75
N ASP A 157 13.27 -9.97 -6.70
CA ASP A 157 13.84 -9.43 -7.94
C ASP A 157 14.39 -8.01 -7.72
N GLN A 158 13.74 -7.24 -6.84
CA GLN A 158 14.15 -5.90 -6.45
C GLN A 158 13.77 -5.65 -4.99
N SER A 159 14.64 -4.97 -4.24
CA SER A 159 14.39 -4.64 -2.85
C SER A 159 15.01 -3.32 -2.43
N ARG A 160 14.33 -2.56 -1.57
CA ARG A 160 14.85 -1.33 -0.98
C ARG A 160 14.36 -1.16 0.45
N ALA A 161 15.19 -0.52 1.27
CA ALA A 161 14.81 -0.12 2.61
C ALA A 161 15.30 1.30 2.91
N TYR A 162 14.48 2.03 3.67
CA TYR A 162 14.77 3.38 4.09
C TYR A 162 14.49 3.53 5.59
N LEU A 163 15.22 4.44 6.23
CA LEU A 163 14.92 4.92 7.57
C LEU A 163 14.75 6.42 7.53
N THR A 164 13.57 6.88 7.93
CA THR A 164 13.23 8.30 8.06
C THR A 164 13.13 8.66 9.54
N THR A 165 13.82 9.70 9.97
CA THR A 165 13.59 10.34 11.28
C THR A 165 12.69 11.54 11.10
N ALA A 166 11.62 11.63 11.89
CA ALA A 166 10.75 12.78 11.99
C ALA A 166 10.98 13.44 13.36
N ALA A 167 11.53 14.66 13.36
CA ALA A 167 11.88 15.39 14.57
C ALA A 167 11.20 16.76 14.60
N GLY A 168 10.39 17.02 15.63
CA GLY A 168 9.69 18.30 15.83
C GLY A 168 8.81 18.28 17.07
N GLY A 169 8.76 19.39 17.81
CA GLY A 169 8.09 19.45 19.11
C GLY A 169 8.80 18.60 20.18
N GLU A 170 8.04 17.99 21.09
CA GLU A 170 8.56 17.16 22.20
C GLU A 170 8.78 15.69 21.86
N LYS A 171 8.39 15.23 20.64
CA LYS A 171 8.38 13.82 20.28
C LYS A 171 9.14 13.57 18.99
N ASN A 172 10.05 12.59 19.03
CA ASN A 172 10.72 12.07 17.85
C ASN A 172 10.07 10.75 17.43
N ALA A 173 9.91 10.57 16.12
CA ALA A 173 9.47 9.31 15.54
C ALA A 173 10.49 8.83 14.50
N GLN A 174 10.55 7.52 14.33
CA GLN A 174 11.29 6.85 13.27
C GLN A 174 10.31 6.06 12.43
N ILE A 175 10.50 6.14 11.12
CA ILE A 175 9.69 5.51 10.11
C ILE A 175 10.62 4.65 9.27
N GLY A 176 10.51 3.33 9.40
CA GLY A 176 11.18 2.38 8.52
C GLY A 176 10.27 2.06 7.33
N SER A 177 10.83 2.00 6.14
CA SER A 177 10.14 1.52 4.95
C SER A 177 10.93 0.37 4.34
N VAL A 178 10.24 -0.68 3.91
CA VAL A 178 10.81 -1.83 3.21
C VAL A 178 9.91 -2.15 2.04
N MET A 179 10.48 -2.27 0.85
CA MET A 179 9.77 -2.69 -0.36
C MET A 179 10.49 -3.87 -0.98
N ILE A 180 9.75 -4.93 -1.29
CA ILE A 180 10.23 -6.15 -1.94
C ILE A 180 9.36 -6.45 -3.15
N ARG A 181 9.98 -6.71 -4.28
CA ARG A 181 9.34 -7.18 -5.49
C ARG A 181 9.61 -8.66 -5.70
N ARG A 182 8.58 -9.40 -6.11
CA ARG A 182 8.73 -10.73 -6.71
C ARG A 182 7.68 -10.94 -7.80
N GLY A 183 8.14 -11.10 -9.05
CA GLY A 183 7.31 -11.12 -10.24
C GLY A 183 6.44 -9.87 -10.34
N THR A 184 5.13 -10.10 -10.35
CA THR A 184 4.10 -9.06 -10.42
C THR A 184 3.63 -8.56 -9.05
N LEU A 185 4.21 -9.03 -7.94
CA LEU A 185 3.81 -8.58 -6.60
C LEU A 185 4.88 -7.70 -5.99
N ILE A 186 4.44 -6.60 -5.39
CA ILE A 186 5.26 -5.75 -4.53
C ILE A 186 4.66 -5.76 -3.14
N MET A 187 5.46 -6.14 -2.15
CA MET A 187 5.13 -5.93 -0.75
C MET A 187 5.86 -4.69 -0.23
N SER A 188 5.10 -3.73 0.26
CA SER A 188 5.57 -2.54 0.97
C SER A 188 5.20 -2.62 2.44
N MET A 189 6.15 -2.34 3.32
CA MET A 189 5.94 -2.34 4.76
C MET A 189 6.43 -1.03 5.34
N LEU A 190 5.56 -0.37 6.09
CA LEU A 190 5.83 0.86 6.79
C LEU A 190 5.81 0.60 8.30
N VAL A 191 6.93 0.84 8.96
CA VAL A 191 7.11 0.62 10.41
C VAL A 191 7.25 1.97 11.08
N VAL A 192 6.35 2.32 12.00
CA VAL A 192 6.40 3.57 12.75
C VAL A 192 6.63 3.29 14.22
N GLY A 193 7.58 3.96 14.86
CA GLY A 193 7.82 3.85 16.29
C GLY A 193 8.86 4.86 16.79
N GLN A 194 9.13 4.86 18.10
CA GLN A 194 10.13 5.78 18.67
C GLN A 194 11.57 5.41 18.27
N ARG A 195 11.83 4.11 18.08
CA ARG A 195 13.12 3.57 17.65
C ARG A 195 12.91 2.36 16.74
N VAL A 196 13.23 2.52 15.46
CA VAL A 196 13.17 1.47 14.45
C VAL A 196 14.57 0.90 14.24
N LYS A 197 14.72 -0.40 14.49
CA LYS A 197 16.00 -1.10 14.31
C LYS A 197 16.15 -1.54 12.86
N GLN A 198 17.30 -1.25 12.26
CA GLN A 198 17.64 -1.68 10.89
C GLN A 198 17.54 -3.20 10.72
N GLN A 199 18.04 -3.98 11.68
CA GLN A 199 17.94 -5.44 11.64
C GLN A 199 16.49 -5.94 11.61
N GLY A 200 15.57 -5.22 12.30
CA GLY A 200 14.14 -5.54 12.26
C GLY A 200 13.53 -5.32 10.88
N LEU A 201 13.95 -4.28 10.15
CA LEU A 201 13.53 -4.03 8.78
C LEU A 201 14.04 -5.12 7.83
N PHE A 202 15.28 -5.57 8.02
CA PHE A 202 15.87 -6.62 7.18
C PHE A 202 15.22 -7.98 7.42
N GLU A 203 14.82 -8.25 8.66
CA GLU A 203 14.06 -9.45 9.00
C GLU A 203 12.65 -9.41 8.37
N LEU A 204 11.97 -8.26 8.41
CA LEU A 204 10.71 -8.08 7.68
C LEU A 204 10.89 -8.31 6.17
N ALA A 205 11.97 -7.77 5.58
CA ALA A 205 12.30 -7.99 4.17
C ALA A 205 12.49 -9.48 3.84
N ARG A 206 13.18 -10.23 4.72
CA ARG A 206 13.37 -11.67 4.58
C ARG A 206 12.04 -12.43 4.62
N LEU A 207 11.18 -12.11 5.58
CA LEU A 207 9.86 -12.74 5.72
C LEU A 207 8.96 -12.42 4.53
N ALA A 208 8.95 -11.16 4.08
CA ALA A 208 8.22 -10.72 2.90
C ALA A 208 8.64 -11.51 1.66
N ASP A 209 9.95 -11.62 1.42
CA ASP A 209 10.49 -12.36 0.28
C ASP A 209 10.09 -13.84 0.30
N GLN A 210 10.19 -14.49 1.48
CA GLN A 210 9.78 -15.88 1.65
C GLN A 210 8.29 -16.07 1.38
N ASN A 211 7.43 -15.18 1.89
CA ASN A 211 5.99 -15.31 1.70
C ASN A 211 5.59 -15.00 0.25
N LEU A 212 6.18 -13.99 -0.36
CA LEU A 212 5.99 -13.70 -1.79
C LEU A 212 6.42 -14.90 -2.64
N ALA A 213 7.57 -15.52 -2.36
CA ALA A 213 8.05 -16.68 -3.09
C ALA A 213 7.10 -17.89 -2.99
N ARG A 214 6.35 -18.02 -1.90
CA ARG A 214 5.35 -19.08 -1.74
C ARG A 214 4.12 -18.86 -2.61
N VAL A 215 3.67 -17.62 -2.80
CA VAL A 215 2.44 -17.26 -3.51
C VAL A 215 2.65 -16.89 -4.99
N THR A 216 3.91 -16.85 -5.44
CA THR A 216 4.29 -16.64 -6.85
C THR A 216 4.83 -17.90 -7.53
N ARG A 217 4.87 -19.03 -6.82
CA ARG A 217 5.19 -20.34 -7.40
C ARG A 217 3.98 -20.95 -8.06
#